data_AF-A0A1N6T5D0-F1
#
_entry.id   AF-A0A1N6T5D0-F1
#
_cell.length_a   1.000
_cell.length_b   1.000
_cell.length_c   1.000
_cell.angle_alpha   90.00
_cell.angle_beta   90.00
_cell.angle_gamma   90.00
#
_symmetry.space_group_name_H-M   'P 1'
#
loop_
_entity.id
_entity.type
_entity.pdbx_description
1 polymer ?
#
loop_
_entity_poly.entity_id
_entity_poly.type
_entity_poly.pdbx_seq_one_letter_code
_entity_poly.pdbx_strand_id
1 'polypeptide(L)'
;METQPHLPPGASLTPDWITPQQEVALAAFLDAGDWSGGLKRRVRHFGYRYDYRARSATVESRIGPLPDMLKGLAERLVADGFFSDVPDQVIANEYLPGQGISAHVDCEPCFGEVIA
;
A
#
# COMPACT_ATOMS: atom_id res chain seq x y z
N MET A 1 15.10 4.03 -26.40
CA MET A 1 14.71 2.62 -26.25
C MET A 1 14.69 2.37 -24.76
N GLU A 2 13.51 2.45 -24.15
CA GLU A 2 13.39 2.24 -22.71
C GLU A 2 13.66 0.76 -22.43
N THR A 3 14.72 0.50 -21.66
CA THR A 3 15.05 -0.84 -21.19
C THR A 3 13.96 -1.29 -20.24
N GLN A 4 13.23 -2.35 -20.60
CA GLN A 4 12.35 -3.05 -19.67
C GLN A 4 13.15 -3.45 -18.42
N PRO A 5 12.65 -3.17 -17.20
CA PRO A 5 13.35 -3.53 -15.99
C PRO A 5 13.47 -5.05 -15.89
N HIS A 6 14.68 -5.54 -15.57
CA HIS A 6 14.88 -6.95 -15.23
C HIS A 6 14.36 -7.19 -13.81
N LEU A 7 13.12 -7.67 -13.70
CA LEU A 7 12.47 -7.95 -12.42
C LEU A 7 12.90 -9.32 -11.86
N PRO A 8 12.98 -9.48 -10.52
CA PRO A 8 13.19 -10.79 -9.91
C PRO A 8 11.98 -11.72 -10.16
N PRO A 9 12.16 -13.04 -10.05
CA PRO A 9 11.05 -13.98 -10.10
C PRO A 9 9.97 -13.63 -9.06
N GLY A 10 8.70 -13.67 -9.45
CA GLY A 10 7.56 -13.31 -8.60
C GLY A 10 7.21 -11.82 -8.58
N ALA A 11 7.95 -10.96 -9.29
CA ALA A 11 7.63 -9.54 -9.42
C ALA A 11 7.07 -9.21 -10.82
N SER A 12 6.05 -8.35 -10.85
CA SER A 12 5.46 -7.82 -12.08
C SER A 12 5.36 -6.29 -12.01
N LEU A 13 5.49 -5.63 -13.16
CA LEU A 13 5.26 -4.19 -13.30
C LEU A 13 4.15 -3.96 -14.33
N THR A 14 3.10 -3.25 -13.93
CA THR A 14 2.03 -2.79 -14.82
C THR A 14 2.10 -1.27 -14.93
N PRO A 15 2.70 -0.74 -16.01
CA PRO A 15 2.77 0.71 -16.23
C PRO A 15 1.37 1.32 -16.27
N ASP A 16 1.25 2.55 -15.77
CA ASP A 16 0.04 3.37 -15.88
C ASP A 16 -1.26 2.72 -15.35
N TRP A 17 -1.14 1.75 -14.42
CA TRP A 17 -2.30 1.10 -13.82
C TRP A 17 -3.18 2.11 -13.05
N ILE A 18 -2.54 3.05 -12.37
CA ILE A 18 -3.15 4.28 -11.86
C ILE A 18 -3.08 5.34 -12.95
N THR A 19 -4.23 5.85 -13.39
CA THR A 19 -4.28 6.92 -14.39
C THR A 19 -3.90 8.28 -13.78
N PRO A 20 -3.49 9.28 -14.58
CA PRO A 20 -3.18 10.61 -14.06
C PRO A 20 -4.33 11.25 -13.26
N GLN A 21 -5.57 11.00 -13.67
CA GLN A 21 -6.75 11.51 -12.94
C GLN A 21 -6.92 10.80 -11.59
N GLN A 22 -6.67 9.48 -11.54
CA GLN A 22 -6.71 8.73 -10.28
C GLN A 22 -5.57 9.15 -9.35
N GLU A 23 -4.38 9.44 -9.88
CA GLU A 23 -3.24 9.93 -9.10
C GLU A 23 -3.58 11.24 -8.37
N VAL A 24 -4.13 12.23 -9.09
CA VAL A 24 -4.54 13.51 -8.51
C VAL A 24 -5.61 13.31 -7.42
N ALA A 25 -6.60 12.47 -7.68
CA ALA A 25 -7.67 12.19 -6.72
C ALA A 25 -7.14 11.45 -5.47
N LEU A 26 -6.26 10.48 -5.65
CA LEU A 26 -5.67 9.68 -4.57
C LEU A 26 -4.75 10.55 -3.70
N ALA A 27 -3.91 11.39 -4.31
CA ALA A 27 -3.07 12.33 -3.59
C ALA A 27 -3.90 13.30 -2.75
N ALA A 28 -4.93 13.92 -3.33
CA ALA A 28 -5.82 14.82 -2.60
C ALA A 28 -6.55 14.13 -1.43
N PHE A 29 -7.01 12.89 -1.64
CA PHE A 29 -7.60 12.08 -0.57
C PHE A 29 -6.60 11.74 0.55
N LEU A 30 -5.33 11.47 0.18
CA LEU A 30 -4.28 11.19 1.14
C LEU A 30 -3.84 12.45 1.92
N ASP A 31 -3.83 13.61 1.28
CA ASP A 31 -3.45 14.88 1.91
C ASP A 31 -4.54 15.46 2.81
N ALA A 32 -5.81 15.11 2.56
CA ALA A 32 -6.94 15.57 3.37
C ALA A 32 -7.03 14.89 4.75
N GLY A 33 -6.23 13.86 5.03
CA GLY A 33 -6.26 13.13 6.30
C GLY A 33 -4.99 13.26 7.11
N ASP A 34 -5.08 12.88 8.39
CA ASP A 34 -3.97 13.02 9.32
C ASP A 34 -2.88 11.99 9.08
N TRP A 35 -1.66 12.48 8.92
CA TRP A 35 -0.45 11.69 8.80
C TRP A 35 0.18 11.42 10.16
N SER A 36 0.55 10.17 10.43
CA SER A 36 1.33 9.84 11.62
C SER A 36 2.82 10.13 11.40
N GLY A 37 3.41 10.97 12.25
CA GLY A 37 4.85 11.27 12.29
C GLY A 37 5.66 10.37 13.22
N GLY A 38 5.15 9.18 13.59
CA GLY A 38 5.81 8.27 14.53
C GLY A 38 7.08 7.60 13.99
N LEU A 39 7.34 7.72 12.68
CA LEU A 39 8.55 7.26 12.00
C LEU A 39 9.26 8.45 11.34
N LYS A 40 10.47 8.22 10.80
CA LYS A 40 11.15 9.25 10.00
C LYS A 40 10.30 9.71 8.80
N ARG A 41 9.61 8.77 8.16
CA ARG A 41 8.60 9.03 7.13
C ARG A 41 7.22 9.19 7.75
N ARG A 42 6.28 9.81 7.05
CA ARG A 42 4.89 9.86 7.50
C ARG A 42 4.11 8.64 7.03
N VAL A 43 3.17 8.16 7.84
CA VAL A 43 2.38 6.97 7.51
C VAL A 43 0.88 7.15 7.78
N ARG A 44 0.04 6.53 6.97
CA ARG A 44 -1.40 6.35 7.18
C ARG A 44 -1.76 4.89 6.97
N HIS A 45 -2.71 4.40 7.75
CA HIS A 45 -3.20 3.02 7.70
C HIS A 45 -4.70 3.03 7.45
N PHE A 46 -5.16 2.09 6.63
CA PHE A 46 -6.56 1.84 6.35
C PHE A 46 -6.81 0.34 6.46
N GLY A 47 -7.99 -0.06 6.94
CA GLY A 47 -8.27 -1.48 7.21
C GLY A 47 -7.70 -1.93 8.54
N TYR A 48 -6.38 -2.11 8.58
CA TYR A 48 -5.63 -2.54 9.75
C TYR A 48 -4.45 -1.60 10.00
N ARG A 49 -4.16 -1.36 11.27
CA ARG A 49 -2.91 -0.72 11.70
C ARG A 49 -1.79 -1.75 11.67
N TYR A 50 -0.60 -1.33 11.24
CA TYR A 50 0.61 -2.12 11.39
C TYR A 50 1.43 -1.57 12.56
N ASP A 51 1.76 -2.44 13.53
CA ASP A 51 2.63 -2.08 14.65
C ASP A 51 4.09 -2.26 14.24
N TYR A 52 4.79 -1.16 14.01
CA TYR A 52 6.21 -1.18 13.62
C TYR A 52 7.16 -1.62 14.74
N ARG A 53 6.75 -1.52 16.01
CA ARG A 53 7.57 -1.98 17.15
C ARG A 53 7.44 -3.49 17.30
N ALA A 54 6.21 -4.00 17.26
CA ALA A 54 5.93 -5.43 17.32
C ALA A 54 6.15 -6.15 15.98
N ARG A 55 6.29 -5.39 14.88
CA ARG A 55 6.39 -5.87 13.49
C ARG A 55 5.26 -6.83 13.14
N SER A 56 4.04 -6.43 13.48
CA SER A 56 2.85 -7.26 13.26
C SER A 56 1.59 -6.44 12.99
N ALA A 57 0.64 -7.09 12.33
CA ALA A 57 -0.77 -6.72 12.30
C ALA A 57 -1.57 -7.96 12.68
N THR A 58 -2.48 -7.82 13.63
CA THR A 58 -3.35 -8.91 14.10
C THR A 58 -4.82 -8.55 13.85
N VAL A 59 -5.73 -9.47 14.14
CA VAL A 59 -7.18 -9.21 14.05
C VAL A 59 -7.59 -8.01 14.91
N GLU A 60 -6.96 -7.85 16.08
CA GLU A 60 -7.18 -6.72 17.00
C GLU A 60 -6.65 -5.39 16.45
N SER A 61 -5.82 -5.44 15.40
CA SER A 61 -5.27 -4.25 14.74
C SER A 61 -6.24 -3.63 13.74
N ARG A 62 -7.43 -4.20 13.53
CA ARG A 62 -8.46 -3.67 12.63
C ARG A 62 -8.94 -2.30 13.13
N ILE A 63 -8.86 -1.30 12.25
CA ILE A 63 -9.24 0.09 12.54
C ILE A 63 -10.46 0.58 11.75
N GLY A 64 -10.99 -0.25 10.85
CA GLY A 64 -12.20 0.04 10.08
C GLY A 64 -12.19 -0.63 8.72
N PRO A 65 -13.22 -0.42 7.88
CA PRO A 65 -13.17 -0.82 6.47
C PRO A 65 -12.22 0.09 5.67
N LEU A 66 -11.88 -0.33 4.45
CA LEU A 66 -11.27 0.58 3.48
C LEU A 66 -12.29 1.66 3.06
N PRO A 67 -11.90 2.94 3.01
CA PRO A 67 -12.69 4.00 2.39
C PRO A 67 -13.00 3.68 0.93
N ASP A 68 -14.15 4.13 0.42
CA ASP A 68 -14.65 3.77 -0.93
C ASP A 68 -13.63 3.96 -2.05
N MET A 69 -12.83 5.04 -2.00
CA MET A 69 -11.76 5.28 -2.97
C MET A 69 -10.73 4.15 -2.99
N LEU A 70 -10.28 3.69 -1.82
CA LEU A 70 -9.29 2.61 -1.71
C LEU A 70 -9.93 1.24 -1.95
N LYS A 71 -11.19 1.06 -1.52
CA LYS A 71 -11.97 -0.15 -1.80
C LYS A 71 -12.15 -0.36 -3.30
N GLY A 72 -12.43 0.70 -4.07
CA GLY A 72 -12.54 0.61 -5.52
C GLY A 72 -11.23 0.19 -6.21
N LEU A 73 -10.08 0.64 -5.69
CA LEU A 73 -8.78 0.16 -6.16
C LEU A 73 -8.53 -1.31 -5.80
N ALA A 74 -8.87 -1.71 -4.58
CA ALA A 74 -8.74 -3.09 -4.11
C ALA A 74 -9.62 -4.06 -4.93
N GLU A 75 -10.86 -3.69 -5.24
CA GLU A 75 -11.76 -4.47 -6.10
C GLU A 75 -11.23 -4.57 -7.54
N ARG A 76 -10.65 -3.48 -8.07
CA ARG A 76 -10.04 -3.50 -9.39
C ARG A 76 -8.80 -4.40 -9.45
N LEU A 77 -7.99 -4.46 -8.40
CA LEU A 77 -6.84 -5.39 -8.34
C LEU A 77 -7.28 -6.85 -8.52
N VAL A 78 -8.43 -7.23 -7.94
CA VAL A 78 -9.02 -8.56 -8.14
C VAL A 78 -9.58 -8.70 -9.56
N ALA A 79 -10.32 -7.70 -10.05
CA ALA A 79 -10.92 -7.74 -11.39
C ALA A 79 -9.87 -7.86 -12.50
N ASP A 80 -8.70 -7.24 -12.32
CA ASP A 80 -7.56 -7.30 -13.23
C ASP A 80 -6.71 -8.57 -13.03
N GLY A 81 -7.05 -9.42 -12.05
CA GLY A 81 -6.43 -10.72 -11.81
C GLY A 81 -5.13 -10.69 -11.00
N PHE A 82 -4.81 -9.57 -10.34
CA PHE A 82 -3.61 -9.44 -9.50
C PHE A 82 -3.77 -10.09 -8.12
N PHE A 83 -5.00 -10.13 -7.58
CA PHE A 83 -5.32 -10.72 -6.29
C PHE A 83 -6.45 -11.74 -6.42
N SER A 84 -6.41 -12.80 -5.62
CA SER A 84 -7.51 -13.77 -5.50
C SER A 84 -8.70 -13.22 -4.71
N ASP A 85 -8.41 -12.38 -3.73
CA ASP A 85 -9.37 -11.81 -2.78
C ASP A 85 -9.13 -10.31 -2.63
N VAL A 86 -10.19 -9.55 -2.34
CA VAL A 86 -10.10 -8.10 -2.19
C VAL A 86 -9.21 -7.77 -1.00
N PRO A 87 -8.05 -7.11 -1.18
CA PRO A 87 -7.18 -6.76 -0.07
C PRO A 87 -7.92 -5.81 0.88
N ASP A 88 -7.78 -6.04 2.18
CA ASP A 88 -8.52 -5.32 3.21
C ASP A 88 -7.64 -4.34 4.00
N GLN A 89 -6.38 -4.17 3.61
CA GLN A 89 -5.43 -3.25 4.22
C GLN A 89 -4.69 -2.40 3.17
N VAL A 90 -4.50 -1.13 3.50
CA VAL A 90 -3.62 -0.21 2.75
C VAL A 90 -2.74 0.57 3.73
N ILE A 91 -1.45 0.64 3.43
CA ILE A 91 -0.48 1.46 4.18
C ILE A 91 0.10 2.52 3.24
N ALA A 92 -0.31 3.77 3.40
CA ALA A 92 0.26 4.88 2.67
C ALA A 92 1.49 5.42 3.40
N ASN A 93 2.58 5.61 2.67
CA ASN A 93 3.84 6.15 3.19
C ASN A 93 4.21 7.40 2.40
N GLU A 94 4.53 8.49 3.09
CA GLU A 94 5.03 9.70 2.46
C GLU A 94 6.49 9.95 2.88
N TYR A 95 7.33 10.20 1.87
CA TYR A 95 8.75 10.45 2.02
C TYR A 95 9.10 11.86 1.55
N LEU A 96 9.77 12.61 2.41
CA LEU A 96 10.43 13.85 2.00
C LEU A 96 11.79 13.55 1.32
N PRO A 97 12.33 14.48 0.51
CA PRO A 97 13.64 14.32 -0.08
C PRO A 97 14.71 13.93 0.95
N GLY A 98 15.48 12.87 0.65
CA GLY A 98 16.51 12.32 1.53
C GLY A 98 16.02 11.30 2.56
N GLN A 99 14.71 11.07 2.67
CA GLN A 99 14.16 9.96 3.45
C GLN A 99 14.16 8.66 2.64
N GLY A 100 14.19 7.53 3.33
CA GLY A 100 14.15 6.22 2.70
C GLY A 100 13.65 5.15 3.67
N ILE A 101 13.70 3.91 3.22
CA ILE A 101 13.32 2.73 3.98
C ILE A 101 14.49 1.74 4.02
N SER A 102 14.74 1.15 5.19
CA SER A 102 15.77 0.13 5.35
C SER A 102 15.33 -1.18 4.67
N ALA A 103 16.30 -2.00 4.26
CA ALA A 103 16.03 -3.34 3.75
C ALA A 103 15.21 -4.14 4.79
N HIS A 104 14.12 -4.76 4.34
CA HIS A 104 13.21 -5.54 5.17
C HIS A 104 12.44 -6.53 4.29
N VAL A 105 11.75 -7.46 4.95
CA VAL A 105 10.73 -8.33 4.37
C VAL A 105 9.41 -7.93 5.02
N ASP A 106 8.33 -7.95 4.26
CA ASP A 106 6.99 -7.76 4.80
C ASP A 106 6.65 -8.85 5.83
N CYS A 107 5.72 -8.56 6.75
CA CYS A 107 5.38 -9.51 7.80
C CYS A 107 4.67 -10.74 7.21
N GLU A 108 5.41 -11.83 7.04
CA GLU A 108 4.91 -13.11 6.51
C GLU A 108 3.63 -13.63 7.20
N PRO A 109 3.50 -13.65 8.55
CA PRO A 109 2.26 -14.09 9.18
C PRO A 109 1.12 -13.07 9.14
N CYS A 110 1.39 -11.83 8.69
CA CYS A 110 0.41 -10.75 8.71
C CYS A 110 -0.33 -10.57 7.39
N PHE A 111 0.35 -10.77 6.27
CA PHE A 111 -0.17 -10.45 4.95
C PHE A 111 -0.35 -11.71 4.09
N GLY A 112 -1.15 -11.58 3.04
CA GLY A 112 -1.30 -12.64 2.04
C GLY A 112 -0.05 -12.82 1.16
N GLU A 113 -0.13 -13.78 0.24
CA GLU A 113 0.99 -14.13 -0.66
C GLU A 113 1.37 -13.00 -1.64
N VAL A 114 0.46 -12.05 -1.90
CA VAL A 114 0.66 -10.96 -2.87
C VAL A 114 0.62 -9.62 -2.15
N ILE A 115 1.58 -8.75 -2.49
CA ILE A 115 1.66 -7.34 -2.08
C ILE A 115 1.74 -6.49 -3.36
N ALA A 116 1.01 -5.37 -3.40
CA ALA A 116 0.98 -4.45 -4.55
C ALA A 116 1.01 -2.98 -4.12
#